data_AF-A0A8J7NPQ2-F1
#
_entry.id   AF-A0A8J7NPQ2-F1
#
_cell.length_a   1.000
_cell.length_b   1.000
_cell.length_c   1.000
_cell.angle_alpha   90.00
_cell.angle_beta   90.00
_cell.angle_gamma   90.00
#
_symmetry.space_group_name_H-M   'P 1'
#
loop_
_entity.id
_entity.type
_entity.pdbx_description
1 polymer ?
#
loop_
_entity_poly.entity_id
_entity_poly.type
_entity_poly.pdbx_seq_one_letter_code
_entity_poly.pdbx_strand_id
1 'polypeptide(L)'
;MTMSQAVRTVADRLTDSMEGRGKRPRASEDSEGDQRAKRARLDTEAHEAQGDDGIYWQVNFERFHQHFRDQAIVSAVASKLDQTSSEIVRTMLRMSEVTTPPGAACTQPLSCNEIFRALPPSYSITRPVLDQYLSLLVDDPVRPGTPGEIGLD
;
A
#
# COMPACT_ATOMS: atom_id res chain seq x y z
N MET A 1 18.04 -21.17 48.33
CA MET A 1 18.30 -19.77 47.94
C MET A 1 17.01 -19.19 47.40
N THR A 2 16.34 -18.38 48.20
CA THR A 2 15.00 -17.86 47.95
C THR A 2 15.10 -16.66 47.02
N MET A 3 14.45 -16.71 45.85
CA MET A 3 14.43 -15.56 44.95
C MET A 3 13.67 -14.39 45.60
N SER A 4 14.33 -13.23 45.65
CA SER A 4 13.87 -12.00 46.29
C SER A 4 12.56 -11.49 45.70
N GLN A 5 11.64 -11.05 46.57
CA GLN A 5 10.31 -10.53 46.23
C GLN A 5 10.36 -9.35 45.24
N ALA A 6 11.47 -8.60 45.19
CA ALA A 6 11.66 -7.48 44.27
C ALA A 6 11.68 -7.91 42.78
N VAL A 7 12.13 -9.14 42.47
CA VAL A 7 12.21 -9.63 41.08
C VAL A 7 10.83 -9.98 40.52
N ARG A 8 9.90 -10.42 41.39
CA ARG A 8 8.50 -10.72 40.99
C ARG A 8 7.72 -9.46 40.66
N THR A 9 7.91 -8.37 41.41
CA THR A 9 7.20 -7.11 41.20
C THR A 9 7.61 -6.38 39.90
N VAL A 10 8.84 -6.56 39.42
CA VAL A 10 9.29 -5.98 38.14
C VAL A 10 8.73 -6.77 36.95
N ALA A 11 8.56 -8.09 37.09
CA ALA A 11 7.97 -8.93 36.05
C ALA A 11 6.45 -8.66 35.87
N ASP A 12 5.71 -8.44 36.95
CA ASP A 12 4.27 -8.12 36.89
C ASP A 12 3.98 -6.71 36.32
N ARG A 13 4.97 -5.80 36.35
CA ARG A 13 4.82 -4.44 35.80
C ARG A 13 5.01 -4.34 34.29
N LEU A 14 5.51 -5.39 33.64
CA LEU A 14 5.70 -5.41 32.18
C LEU A 14 4.50 -5.97 31.41
N THR A 15 3.47 -6.45 32.11
CA THR A 15 2.26 -7.02 31.49
C THR A 15 1.08 -6.06 31.39
N ASP A 16 1.17 -4.85 31.94
CA ASP A 16 0.06 -3.89 32.02
C ASP A 16 -0.02 -2.90 30.84
N SER A 17 0.58 -3.23 29.69
CA SER A 17 0.47 -2.42 28.48
C SER A 17 0.43 -3.29 27.23
N MET A 18 -0.59 -4.14 27.15
CA MET A 18 -0.96 -4.85 25.92
C MET A 18 -2.49 -4.97 25.83
N GLU A 19 -3.18 -3.85 25.71
CA GLU A 19 -4.55 -3.84 25.22
C GLU A 19 -4.53 -4.31 23.75
N GLY A 20 -5.25 -5.39 23.44
CA GLY A 20 -5.28 -6.00 22.10
C GLY A 20 -4.49 -7.31 21.95
N ARG A 21 -4.59 -8.22 22.93
CA ARG A 21 -3.98 -9.55 22.80
C ARG A 21 -4.81 -10.44 21.86
N GLY A 22 -4.41 -10.53 20.60
CA GLY A 22 -5.03 -11.42 19.61
C GLY A 22 -5.14 -12.85 20.13
N LYS A 23 -6.37 -13.38 20.18
CA LYS A 23 -6.63 -14.74 20.68
C LYS A 23 -6.06 -15.75 19.66
N ARG A 24 -4.96 -16.39 20.01
CA ARG A 24 -4.47 -17.57 19.27
C ARG A 24 -5.41 -18.74 19.58
N PRO A 25 -5.95 -19.45 18.59
CA PRO A 25 -6.71 -20.67 18.84
C PRO A 25 -5.78 -21.67 19.52
N ARG A 26 -6.09 -22.07 20.77
CA ARG A 26 -5.46 -23.24 21.37
C ARG A 26 -6.10 -24.45 20.71
N ALA A 27 -5.32 -25.20 19.94
CA ALA A 27 -5.73 -26.55 19.54
C ALA A 27 -5.82 -27.37 20.83
N SER A 28 -7.04 -27.70 21.26
CA SER A 28 -7.26 -28.71 22.29
C SER A 28 -7.18 -30.06 21.60
N GLU A 29 -6.05 -30.74 21.76
CA GLU A 29 -6.01 -32.19 21.57
C GLU A 29 -6.76 -32.83 22.73
N ASP A 30 -7.70 -33.72 22.37
CA ASP A 30 -8.43 -34.67 23.19
C ASP A 30 -9.59 -34.17 24.07
N SER A 31 -10.82 -34.36 23.56
CA SER A 31 -11.92 -35.00 24.30
C SER A 31 -13.11 -35.25 23.36
N GLU A 32 -13.34 -36.52 23.00
CA GLU A 32 -14.59 -36.98 22.41
C GLU A 32 -15.73 -36.74 23.41
N GLY A 33 -16.69 -35.87 23.08
CA GLY A 33 -17.79 -35.58 24.00
C GLY A 33 -18.74 -34.49 23.55
N ASP A 34 -19.74 -34.92 22.78
CA ASP A 34 -21.09 -34.37 22.70
C ASP A 34 -21.30 -32.99 22.06
N GLN A 35 -22.08 -33.02 20.97
CA GLN A 35 -22.55 -31.87 20.23
C GLN A 35 -23.60 -31.13 21.08
N ARG A 36 -23.24 -29.96 21.60
CA ARG A 36 -24.25 -28.99 22.04
C ARG A 36 -24.01 -27.65 21.38
N ALA A 37 -24.73 -27.44 20.28
CA ALA A 37 -24.91 -26.12 19.68
C ALA A 37 -25.26 -25.10 20.77
N LYS A 38 -24.31 -24.23 21.10
CA LYS A 38 -24.53 -23.12 22.03
C LYS A 38 -25.46 -22.14 21.32
N ARG A 39 -26.75 -22.20 21.65
CA ARG A 39 -27.71 -21.12 21.37
C ARG A 39 -27.09 -19.82 21.86
N ALA A 40 -26.96 -18.84 20.96
CA ALA A 40 -26.57 -17.50 21.31
C ALA A 40 -27.57 -16.96 22.34
N ARG A 41 -27.10 -16.72 23.56
CA ARG A 41 -27.85 -15.90 24.52
C ARG A 41 -27.81 -14.47 23.97
N LEU A 42 -28.98 -13.96 23.62
CA LEU A 42 -29.22 -12.53 23.54
C LEU A 42 -29.05 -11.99 24.96
N ASP A 43 -27.85 -11.49 25.28
CA ASP A 43 -27.68 -10.45 26.28
C ASP A 43 -27.46 -9.15 25.51
N THR A 44 -28.60 -8.55 25.17
CA THR A 44 -28.71 -7.12 24.90
C THR A 44 -28.55 -6.44 26.24
N GLU A 45 -27.37 -5.89 26.55
CA GLU A 45 -27.18 -4.71 27.39
C GLU A 45 -25.67 -4.48 27.62
N ALA A 46 -25.22 -3.26 27.29
CA ALA A 46 -23.85 -2.76 27.38
C ALA A 46 -22.86 -3.24 26.31
N HIS A 47 -23.25 -3.24 25.03
CA HIS A 47 -22.28 -2.87 24.01
C HIS A 47 -22.10 -1.36 24.20
N GLU A 48 -21.05 -0.94 24.92
CA GLU A 48 -20.51 0.41 24.73
C GLU A 48 -20.48 0.63 23.22
N ALA A 49 -21.16 1.67 22.74
CA ALA A 49 -21.36 1.91 21.32
C ALA A 49 -19.99 1.85 20.65
N GLN A 50 -19.70 0.72 20.01
CA GLN A 50 -18.46 0.53 19.30
C GLN A 50 -18.48 1.64 18.26
N GLY A 51 -17.50 2.55 18.29
CA GLY A 51 -17.58 3.82 17.54
C GLY A 51 -17.67 3.62 16.02
N ASP A 52 -17.56 2.39 15.55
CA ASP A 52 -17.65 1.91 14.18
C ASP A 52 -18.95 1.13 13.87
N ASP A 53 -19.96 1.13 14.76
CA ASP A 53 -21.25 0.51 14.46
C ASP A 53 -21.88 1.12 13.19
N GLY A 54 -22.23 0.27 12.23
CA GLY A 54 -22.68 0.69 10.90
C GLY A 54 -21.56 1.02 9.88
N ILE A 55 -20.28 1.00 10.27
CA ILE A 55 -19.14 1.20 9.37
C ILE A 55 -18.60 -0.16 8.90
N TYR A 56 -18.96 -0.54 7.68
CA TYR A 56 -18.45 -1.75 7.05
C TYR A 56 -17.23 -1.43 6.18
N TRP A 57 -16.14 -2.13 6.42
CA TRP A 57 -14.93 -2.04 5.60
C TRP A 57 -14.99 -3.08 4.47
N GLN A 58 -14.70 -2.62 3.27
CA GLN A 58 -14.61 -3.46 2.08
C GLN A 58 -13.27 -3.26 1.40
N VAL A 59 -12.86 -4.25 0.62
CA VAL A 59 -11.66 -4.14 -0.21
C VAL A 59 -11.94 -3.20 -1.38
N ASN A 60 -11.07 -2.22 -1.58
CA ASN A 60 -11.10 -1.35 -2.74
C ASN A 60 -10.27 -1.95 -3.87
N PHE A 61 -10.91 -2.70 -4.78
CA PHE A 61 -10.23 -3.32 -5.92
C PHE A 61 -9.60 -2.32 -6.89
N GLU A 62 -10.18 -1.13 -7.02
CA GLU A 62 -9.67 -0.10 -7.93
C GLU A 62 -8.28 0.40 -7.51
N ARG A 63 -7.99 0.44 -6.21
CA ARG A 63 -6.65 0.74 -5.70
C ARG A 63 -5.62 -0.31 -6.11
N PHE A 64 -6.01 -1.58 -6.22
CA PHE A 64 -5.12 -2.63 -6.72
C PHE A 64 -4.90 -2.51 -8.22
N HIS A 65 -5.94 -2.22 -9.01
CA HIS A 65 -5.79 -1.98 -10.45
C HIS A 65 -4.83 -0.83 -10.74
N GLN A 66 -4.99 0.28 -10.01
CA GLN A 66 -4.08 1.41 -10.07
C GLN A 66 -2.63 0.99 -9.77
N HIS A 67 -2.42 0.23 -8.70
CA HIS A 67 -1.10 -0.28 -8.35
C HIS A 67 -0.50 -1.17 -9.45
N PHE A 68 -1.27 -2.10 -10.02
CA PHE A 68 -0.78 -2.99 -11.07
C PHE A 68 -0.43 -2.24 -12.36
N ARG A 69 -1.24 -1.26 -12.74
CA ARG A 69 -0.94 -0.38 -13.86
C ARG A 69 0.38 0.37 -13.63
N ASP A 70 0.54 0.98 -12.46
CA ASP A 70 1.73 1.75 -12.14
C ASP A 70 2.98 0.86 -12.11
N GLN A 71 2.88 -0.37 -11.58
CA GLN A 71 3.95 -1.37 -11.65
C GLN A 71 4.31 -1.75 -13.08
N ALA A 72 3.31 -1.99 -13.94
CA ALA A 72 3.54 -2.32 -15.34
C ALA A 72 4.28 -1.18 -16.07
N ILE A 73 3.84 0.06 -15.90
CA ILE A 73 4.48 1.25 -16.49
C ILE A 73 5.93 1.37 -16.00
N VAL A 74 6.15 1.31 -14.69
CA VAL A 74 7.48 1.44 -14.09
C VAL A 74 8.43 0.33 -14.56
N SER A 75 7.94 -0.91 -14.64
CA SER A 75 8.73 -2.05 -15.13
C SER A 75 9.11 -1.89 -16.60
N ALA A 76 8.20 -1.40 -17.44
CA ALA A 76 8.46 -1.15 -18.85
C ALA A 76 9.55 -0.07 -19.02
N VAL A 77 9.46 1.03 -18.26
CA VAL A 77 10.46 2.11 -18.28
C VAL A 77 11.83 1.59 -17.80
N ALA A 78 11.87 0.80 -16.73
CA ALA A 78 13.11 0.21 -16.21
C ALA A 78 13.79 -0.69 -17.26
N SER A 79 13.00 -1.45 -18.01
CA SER A 79 13.52 -2.35 -19.05
C SER A 79 14.05 -1.61 -20.29
N LYS A 80 13.47 -0.45 -20.60
CA LYS A 80 13.74 0.27 -21.85
C LYS A 80 14.80 1.36 -21.71
N LEU A 81 14.78 2.10 -20.61
CA LEU A 81 15.71 3.20 -20.34
C LEU A 81 16.76 2.77 -19.32
N ASP A 82 16.45 2.91 -18.05
CA ASP A 82 17.29 2.51 -16.94
C ASP A 82 16.50 2.52 -15.63
N GLN A 83 17.15 2.04 -14.57
CA GLN A 83 16.55 2.01 -13.23
C GLN A 83 16.23 3.41 -12.71
N THR A 84 17.07 4.41 -12.99
CA THR A 84 16.90 5.78 -12.49
C THR A 84 15.65 6.43 -13.10
N SER A 85 15.46 6.32 -14.42
CA SER A 85 14.26 6.83 -15.10
C SER A 85 12.99 6.19 -14.53
N SER A 86 13.03 4.88 -14.25
CA SER A 86 11.88 4.18 -13.67
C SER A 86 11.49 4.71 -12.28
N GLU A 87 12.47 5.15 -11.47
CA GLU A 87 12.23 5.75 -10.16
C GLU A 87 11.58 7.12 -10.26
N ILE A 88 12.01 7.92 -11.24
CA ILE A 88 11.42 9.24 -11.52
C ILE A 88 9.94 9.05 -11.89
N VAL A 89 9.65 8.14 -12.82
CA VAL A 89 8.26 7.82 -13.21
C VAL A 89 7.45 7.24 -12.04
N ARG A 90 8.04 6.35 -11.23
CA ARG A 90 7.38 5.83 -10.02
C ARG A 90 7.00 6.95 -9.05
N THR A 91 7.90 7.91 -8.86
CA THR A 91 7.67 9.07 -8.00
C THR A 91 6.52 9.92 -8.54
N MET A 92 6.51 10.20 -9.85
CA MET A 92 5.43 10.95 -10.50
C MET A 92 4.06 10.26 -10.37
N LEU A 93 4.00 8.95 -10.57
CA LEU A 93 2.76 8.17 -10.42
C LEU A 93 2.28 8.18 -8.97
N ARG A 94 3.19 8.02 -8.00
CA ARG A 94 2.86 8.05 -6.58
C ARG A 94 2.36 9.42 -6.11
N MET A 95 2.93 10.51 -6.61
CA MET A 95 2.42 11.86 -6.34
C MET A 95 1.02 12.08 -6.92
N SER A 96 0.69 11.34 -7.99
CA SER A 96 -0.60 11.44 -8.69
C SER A 96 -1.68 10.50 -8.14
N GLU A 97 -1.36 9.66 -7.14
CA GLU A 97 -2.23 8.57 -6.64
C GLU A 97 -3.57 9.06 -6.04
N VAL A 98 -3.57 10.27 -5.46
CA VAL A 98 -4.75 10.85 -4.80
C VAL A 98 -5.36 12.02 -5.57
N THR A 99 -4.66 12.54 -6.58
CA THR A 99 -5.08 13.71 -7.36
C THR A 99 -5.62 13.35 -8.74
N THR A 100 -5.36 12.12 -9.20
CA THR A 100 -5.77 11.63 -10.52
C THR A 100 -6.71 10.44 -10.37
N PRO A 101 -7.89 10.44 -11.02
CA PRO A 101 -8.77 9.29 -10.98
C PRO A 101 -8.16 8.09 -11.75
N PRO A 102 -8.40 6.85 -11.30
CA PRO A 102 -7.78 5.64 -11.87
C PRO A 102 -7.98 5.42 -13.38
N GLY A 103 -9.09 5.90 -13.94
CA GLY A 103 -9.40 5.80 -15.39
C GLY A 103 -8.95 6.99 -16.24
N ALA A 104 -8.26 7.98 -15.68
CA ALA A 104 -7.80 9.13 -16.46
C ALA A 104 -6.71 8.75 -17.47
N ALA A 105 -6.79 9.31 -18.68
CA ALA A 105 -5.78 9.13 -19.71
C ALA A 105 -4.46 9.86 -19.39
N CYS A 106 -4.52 10.94 -18.60
CA CYS A 106 -3.36 11.72 -18.17
C CYS A 106 -3.45 12.08 -16.69
N THR A 107 -2.28 12.20 -16.05
CA THR A 107 -2.17 12.71 -14.68
C THR A 107 -2.22 14.23 -14.68
N GLN A 108 -2.42 14.81 -13.50
CA GLN A 108 -2.19 16.23 -13.30
C GLN A 108 -0.73 16.59 -13.62
N PRO A 109 -0.47 17.78 -14.18
CA PRO A 109 0.89 18.23 -14.46
C PRO A 109 1.66 18.42 -13.15
N LEU A 110 2.90 17.94 -13.12
CA LEU A 110 3.82 18.09 -11.99
C LEU A 110 5.01 18.94 -12.41
N SER A 111 5.45 19.84 -11.54
CA SER A 111 6.68 20.59 -11.78
C SER A 111 7.92 19.75 -11.47
N CYS A 112 9.01 19.98 -12.20
CA CYS A 112 10.31 19.36 -11.94
C CYS A 112 10.78 19.58 -10.48
N ASN A 113 10.40 20.71 -9.85
CA ASN A 113 10.73 20.99 -8.46
C ASN A 113 10.00 20.08 -7.46
N GLU A 114 8.73 19.80 -7.72
CA GLU A 114 7.93 18.90 -6.87
C GLU A 114 8.45 17.47 -6.97
N ILE A 115 8.74 17.02 -8.20
CA ILE A 115 9.34 15.71 -8.46
C ILE A 115 10.70 15.60 -7.75
N PHE A 116 11.58 16.59 -7.91
CA PHE A 116 12.90 16.60 -7.28
C PHE A 116 12.84 16.46 -5.75
N ARG A 117 11.86 17.12 -5.11
CA ARG A 117 11.66 17.06 -3.65
C ARG A 117 11.03 15.73 -3.19
N ALA A 118 10.26 15.09 -4.04
CA ALA A 118 9.57 13.84 -3.74
C ALA A 118 10.42 12.60 -3.99
N LEU A 119 11.53 12.74 -4.72
CA LEU A 119 12.44 11.62 -4.98
C LEU A 119 13.03 11.07 -3.68
N PRO A 120 13.25 9.74 -3.61
CA PRO A 120 13.90 9.13 -2.45
C PRO A 120 15.29 9.72 -2.23
N PRO A 121 15.70 9.99 -0.98
CA PRO A 121 17.00 10.61 -0.69
C PRO A 121 18.20 9.74 -1.09
N SER A 122 17.99 8.45 -1.37
CA SER A 122 19.01 7.54 -1.91
C SER A 122 19.40 7.84 -3.36
N TYR A 123 18.54 8.53 -4.11
CA TYR A 123 18.83 8.96 -5.47
C TYR A 123 19.38 10.37 -5.43
N SER A 124 20.69 10.48 -5.25
CA SER A 124 21.42 11.76 -5.24
C SER A 124 21.62 12.30 -6.66
N ILE A 125 20.54 12.49 -7.41
CA ILE A 125 20.58 13.14 -8.71
C ILE A 125 20.57 14.66 -8.53
N THR A 126 21.26 15.39 -9.40
CA THR A 126 21.20 16.85 -9.42
C THR A 126 20.02 17.30 -10.28
N ARG A 127 19.54 18.52 -10.05
CA ARG A 127 18.39 19.06 -10.80
C ARG A 127 18.59 19.10 -12.33
N PRO A 128 19.78 19.44 -12.88
CA PRO A 128 20.02 19.35 -14.32
C PRO A 128 19.93 17.91 -14.85
N VAL A 129 20.38 16.93 -14.06
CA VAL A 129 20.31 15.51 -14.45
C VAL A 129 18.86 15.02 -14.46
N LEU A 130 18.03 15.44 -13.50
CA LEU A 130 16.59 15.17 -13.53
C LEU A 130 15.93 15.75 -14.79
N ASP A 131 16.25 16.99 -15.13
CA ASP A 131 15.72 17.65 -16.34
C ASP A 131 16.08 16.87 -17.61
N GLN A 132 17.34 16.41 -17.71
CA GLN A 132 17.78 15.55 -18.80
C GLN A 132 16.98 14.24 -18.89
N TYR A 133 16.73 13.56 -17.77
CA TYR A 133 15.90 12.35 -17.76
C TYR A 133 14.45 12.63 -18.18
N LEU A 134 13.89 13.76 -17.76
CA LEU A 134 12.54 14.17 -18.17
C LEU A 134 12.48 14.47 -19.68
N SER A 135 13.50 15.12 -20.26
CA SER A 135 13.59 15.30 -21.71
C SER A 135 13.69 13.96 -22.45
N LEU A 136 14.54 13.05 -21.98
CA LEU A 136 14.68 11.71 -22.57
C LEU A 136 13.38 10.90 -22.55
N LEU A 137 12.59 11.02 -21.48
CA LEU A 137 11.28 10.38 -21.36
C LEU A 137 10.24 10.94 -22.36
N VAL A 138 10.36 12.22 -22.72
CA VAL A 138 9.45 12.89 -23.68
C VAL A 138 9.83 12.56 -25.13
N ASP A 139 11.13 12.51 -25.42
CA ASP A 139 11.67 12.27 -26.76
C ASP A 139 11.58 10.79 -27.18
N ASP A 140 11.17 9.90 -26.29
CA ASP A 140 10.97 8.49 -26.60
C ASP A 140 9.75 8.31 -27.53
N PRO A 141 9.89 7.68 -28.72
CA PRO A 141 8.76 7.35 -29.59
C PRO A 141 7.93 6.21 -28.98
N VAL A 142 7.26 6.46 -27.86
CA VAL A 142 6.26 5.57 -27.26
C VAL A 142 4.87 5.99 -27.74
N ARG A 143 4.72 6.32 -29.02
CA ARG A 143 3.40 6.34 -29.63
C ARG A 143 3.10 4.91 -30.06
N PRO A 144 2.14 4.19 -29.43
CA PRO A 144 1.60 2.99 -30.03
C PRO A 144 1.13 3.38 -31.43
N GLY A 145 1.68 2.73 -32.45
CA GLY A 145 1.53 3.11 -33.85
C GLY A 145 0.09 3.49 -34.17
N THR A 146 -0.06 4.63 -34.84
CA THR A 146 -1.32 4.98 -35.51
C THR A 146 -1.79 3.75 -36.29
N PRO A 147 -3.02 3.24 -36.07
CA PRO A 147 -3.55 2.16 -36.88
C PRO A 147 -3.47 2.62 -38.34
N GLY A 148 -2.79 1.82 -39.15
CA GLY A 148 -2.38 2.18 -40.50
C GLY A 148 -3.51 2.77 -41.32
N GLU A 149 -3.19 3.83 -42.05
CA GLU A 149 -3.85 4.15 -43.30
C GLU A 149 -3.87 2.89 -44.15
N ILE A 150 -5.01 2.20 -44.16
CA ILE A 150 -5.36 1.28 -45.23
C ILE A 150 -5.63 2.14 -46.45
N GLY A 151 -4.58 2.37 -47.23
CA GLY A 151 -4.69 2.79 -48.62
C GLY A 151 -5.59 1.80 -49.35
N LEU A 152 -6.71 2.30 -49.84
CA LEU A 152 -7.53 1.65 -50.85
C LEU A 152 -6.89 1.98 -52.20
N ASP A 153 -6.15 1.03 -52.76
CA ASP A 153 -5.93 0.89 -54.19
C ASP A 153 -6.58 -0.39 -54.71
#